data_AF-A0A967GR26-F1
#
_entry.id   AF-A0A967GR26-F1
#
_cell.length_a   1.000
_cell.length_b   1.000
_cell.length_c   1.000
_cell.angle_alpha   90.00
_cell.angle_beta   90.00
_cell.angle_gamma   90.00
#
_symmetry.space_group_name_H-M   'P 1'
#
loop_
_entity.id
_entity.type
_entity.pdbx_description
1 polymer ?
#
loop_
_entity_poly.entity_id
_entity_poly.type
_entity_poly.pdbx_seq_one_letter_code
_entity_poly.pdbx_strand_id
1 'polypeptide(L)'
;MALLAQDTLRTAYEEAGARGRYQPISGRLLGPSPISYVATIPTLLDTEEASVHLMTGAFGAEGGLAADFGERENAFVLAGTDDVQSQALLYATAQY
;
A
#
# COMPACT_ATOMS: atom_id res chain seq x y z
N MET A 1 -4.80 4.23 16.77
CA MET A 1 -5.12 4.67 15.40
C MET A 1 -5.75 3.57 14.55
N ALA A 2 -5.15 2.38 14.43
CA ALA A 2 -5.69 1.31 13.58
C ALA A 2 -7.15 0.93 13.86
N LEU A 3 -7.56 0.79 15.14
CA LEU A 3 -8.95 0.46 15.50
C LEU A 3 -9.96 1.53 15.06
N LEU A 4 -9.61 2.81 15.20
CA LEU A 4 -10.47 3.91 14.77
C LEU A 4 -10.59 3.96 13.24
N ALA A 5 -9.48 3.76 12.53
CA ALA A 5 -9.49 3.69 11.07
C ALA A 5 -10.37 2.55 10.54
N GLN A 6 -10.36 1.39 11.21
CA GLN A 6 -11.25 0.27 10.89
C GLN A 6 -12.72 0.61 11.11
N ASP A 7 -13.04 1.27 12.22
CA ASP A 7 -14.40 1.72 12.51
C ASP A 7 -14.88 2.72 11.44
N THR A 8 -14.05 3.70 11.09
CA THR A 8 -14.34 4.66 10.02
C THR A 8 -14.57 3.97 8.66
N LEU A 9 -13.71 3.01 8.28
CA LEU A 9 -13.88 2.27 7.03
C LEU A 9 -15.20 1.50 7.02
N ARG A 10 -15.52 0.79 8.12
CA ARG A 10 -16.79 0.06 8.26
C ARG A 10 -17.99 1.00 8.11
N THR A 11 -17.99 2.14 8.83
CA THR A 11 -19.08 3.12 8.75
C THR A 11 -19.24 3.67 7.33
N ALA A 12 -18.15 3.95 6.62
CA ALA A 12 -18.22 4.41 5.24
C ALA A 12 -18.88 3.38 4.30
N TYR A 13 -18.58 2.08 4.48
CA TYR A 13 -19.27 1.01 3.73
C TYR A 13 -20.77 0.92 4.07
N GLU A 14 -21.14 1.17 5.33
CA GLU A 14 -22.54 1.19 5.76
C GLU A 14 -23.31 2.36 5.13
N GLU A 15 -22.75 3.57 5.19
CA GLU A 15 -23.34 4.78 4.60
C GLU A 15 -23.46 4.68 3.07
N ALA A 16 -22.51 4.02 2.40
CA ALA A 16 -22.56 3.75 0.97
C ALA A 16 -23.57 2.65 0.56
N GLY A 17 -24.30 2.06 1.51
CA GLY A 17 -25.20 0.94 1.24
C GLY A 17 -24.49 -0.35 0.82
N ALA A 18 -23.17 -0.43 1.06
CA ALA A 18 -22.29 -1.49 0.60
C ALA A 18 -21.81 -2.41 1.74
N ARG A 19 -22.52 -2.44 2.89
CA ARG A 19 -22.16 -3.22 4.08
C ARG A 19 -21.81 -4.69 3.78
N GLY A 20 -22.53 -5.33 2.86
CA GLY A 20 -22.26 -6.72 2.46
C GLY A 20 -20.91 -6.94 1.74
N ARG A 21 -20.25 -5.87 1.29
CA ARG A 21 -18.93 -5.90 0.65
C ARG A 21 -17.79 -5.55 1.61
N TYR A 22 -18.09 -5.12 2.84
CA TYR A 22 -17.07 -4.80 3.82
C TYR A 22 -16.29 -6.06 4.19
N GLN A 23 -14.97 -6.04 3.99
CA GLN A 23 -14.06 -7.04 4.53
C GLN A 23 -13.05 -6.33 5.44
N PRO A 24 -12.80 -6.82 6.67
CA PRO A 24 -11.83 -6.20 7.58
C PRO A 24 -10.41 -6.13 7.01
N ILE A 25 -10.09 -6.98 6.03
CA ILE A 25 -8.80 -7.02 5.36
C ILE A 25 -8.67 -5.99 4.22
N SER A 26 -9.76 -5.33 3.79
CA SER A 26 -9.73 -4.32 2.72
C SER A 26 -8.95 -3.06 3.07
N GLY A 27 -8.65 -2.85 4.35
CA GLY A 27 -7.70 -1.84 4.81
C GLY A 27 -7.07 -2.34 6.10
N ARG A 28 -5.77 -2.17 6.30
CA ARG A 28 -5.06 -2.65 7.49
C ARG A 28 -3.76 -1.88 7.69
N LEU A 29 -3.35 -1.75 8.95
CA LEU A 29 -2.02 -1.23 9.29
C LEU A 29 -1.02 -2.38 9.15
N LEU A 30 -0.14 -2.30 8.17
CA LEU A 30 0.85 -3.34 7.90
C LEU A 30 2.07 -3.28 8.84
N GLY A 31 2.43 -2.08 9.30
CA GLY A 31 3.51 -1.89 10.27
C GLY A 31 3.51 -0.50 10.88
N PRO A 32 3.93 -0.32 12.14
CA PRO A 32 3.96 0.98 12.80
C PRO A 32 5.17 1.85 12.43
N SER A 33 6.12 1.32 11.67
CA SER A 33 7.31 2.04 11.17
C SER A 33 7.48 1.83 9.67
N PRO A 34 8.21 2.71 8.96
CA PRO A 34 8.34 2.60 7.51
C PRO A 34 8.92 1.26 7.04
N ILE A 35 9.99 0.78 7.67
CA ILE A 35 10.58 -0.53 7.32
C ILE A 35 9.68 -1.70 7.71
N SER A 36 9.00 -1.65 8.86
CA SER A 36 8.07 -2.72 9.23
C SER A 36 6.85 -2.79 8.31
N TYR A 37 6.39 -1.65 7.79
CA TYR A 37 5.37 -1.58 6.75
C TYR A 37 5.83 -2.29 5.47
N VAL A 38 7.00 -1.91 4.94
CA VAL A 38 7.51 -2.46 3.67
C VAL A 38 7.87 -3.95 3.76
N ALA A 39 8.34 -4.42 4.91
CA ALA A 39 8.69 -5.84 5.11
C ALA A 39 7.51 -6.81 4.92
N THR A 40 6.26 -6.33 5.00
CA THR A 40 5.06 -7.16 4.82
C THR A 40 4.57 -7.24 3.37
N ILE A 41 5.02 -6.33 2.50
CA ILE A 41 4.51 -6.17 1.13
C ILE A 41 4.71 -7.45 0.30
N PRO A 42 5.87 -8.13 0.31
CA PRO A 42 6.06 -9.34 -0.51
C PRO A 42 5.04 -10.43 -0.20
N THR A 43 4.81 -10.73 1.09
CA THR A 43 3.80 -11.70 1.50
C THR A 43 2.40 -11.28 1.05
N LEU A 44 2.13 -9.98 1.01
CA LEU A 44 0.83 -9.47 0.61
C LEU A 44 0.58 -9.60 -0.89
N LEU A 45 1.55 -9.21 -1.70
CA LEU A 45 1.46 -9.31 -3.16
C LEU A 45 1.29 -10.76 -3.60
N ASP A 46 2.02 -11.69 -2.97
CA ASP A 46 1.92 -13.13 -3.21
C ASP A 46 0.56 -13.70 -2.77
N THR A 47 0.10 -13.39 -1.56
CA THR A 47 -1.13 -14.00 -1.00
C THR A 47 -2.43 -13.40 -1.52
N GLU A 48 -2.42 -12.15 -2.00
CA GLU A 48 -3.62 -11.46 -2.49
C GLU A 48 -3.70 -11.38 -4.02
N GLU A 49 -2.73 -11.94 -4.75
CA GLU A 49 -2.66 -11.93 -6.22
C GLU A 49 -2.90 -10.52 -6.82
N ALA A 50 -2.30 -9.51 -6.17
CA ALA A 50 -2.60 -8.11 -6.48
C ALA A 50 -2.04 -7.70 -7.84
N SER A 51 -2.91 -7.33 -8.79
CA SER A 51 -2.50 -6.89 -10.13
C SER A 51 -1.94 -5.46 -10.17
N VAL A 52 -2.21 -4.66 -9.13
CA VAL A 52 -1.82 -3.25 -9.05
C VAL A 52 -1.27 -2.95 -7.66
N HIS A 53 -0.07 -2.36 -7.61
CA HIS A 53 0.52 -1.84 -6.38
C HIS A 53 0.50 -0.30 -6.44
N LEU A 54 -0.56 0.29 -5.86
CA LEU A 54 -0.71 1.74 -5.77
C LEU A 54 -0.11 2.25 -4.44
N MET A 55 0.84 3.17 -4.55
CA MET A 55 1.48 3.82 -3.42
C MET A 55 1.16 5.31 -3.42
N THR A 56 0.72 5.84 -2.27
CA THR A 56 0.44 7.27 -2.10
C THR A 56 0.83 7.72 -0.70
N GLY A 57 1.54 8.85 -0.61
CA GLY A 57 1.88 9.49 0.66
C GLY A 57 3.34 9.91 0.75
N ALA A 58 3.79 10.17 1.97
CA ALA A 58 5.17 10.49 2.27
C ALA A 58 5.96 9.20 2.51
N PHE A 59 7.01 9.00 1.72
CA PHE A 59 7.94 7.90 1.86
C PHE A 59 9.35 8.47 2.09
N GLY A 60 10.23 7.66 2.65
CA GLY A 60 11.67 7.80 2.54
C GLY A 60 12.25 6.75 1.60
N ALA A 61 13.45 6.27 1.91
CA ALA A 61 14.13 5.25 1.11
C ALA A 61 13.35 3.92 1.02
N GLU A 62 12.50 3.63 2.00
CA GLU A 62 11.64 2.45 2.00
C GLU A 62 10.61 2.45 0.85
N GLY A 63 10.24 3.63 0.34
CA GLY A 63 9.36 3.73 -0.83
C GLY A 63 9.95 3.04 -2.06
N GLY A 64 11.27 3.13 -2.25
CA GLY A 64 11.96 2.38 -3.30
C GLY A 64 11.87 0.86 -3.12
N LEU A 65 12.03 0.37 -1.88
CA LEU A 65 11.89 -1.07 -1.59
C LEU A 65 10.45 -1.57 -1.83
N ALA A 66 9.45 -0.78 -1.44
CA ALA A 66 8.06 -1.11 -1.68
C ALA A 66 7.74 -1.19 -3.19
N ALA A 67 8.20 -0.21 -3.97
CA ALA A 67 8.02 -0.21 -5.42
C ALA A 67 8.71 -1.42 -6.07
N ASP A 68 9.97 -1.69 -5.71
CA ASP A 68 10.76 -2.82 -6.19
C ASP A 68 10.11 -4.19 -5.87
N PHE A 69 9.44 -4.34 -4.73
CA PHE A 69 8.65 -5.55 -4.46
C PHE A 69 7.44 -5.69 -5.40
N GLY A 70 6.76 -4.59 -5.73
CA GLY A 70 5.68 -4.59 -6.72
C GLY A 70 6.15 -5.05 -8.10
N GLU A 71 7.26 -4.48 -8.57
CA GLU A 71 7.87 -4.82 -9.85
C GLU A 71 8.26 -6.30 -9.92
N ARG A 72 8.87 -6.86 -8.87
CA ARG A 72 9.27 -8.29 -8.82
C ARG A 72 8.10 -9.26 -8.92
N GLU A 73 6.94 -8.90 -8.38
CA GLU A 73 5.72 -9.70 -8.42
C GLU A 73 4.89 -9.46 -9.70
N ASN A 74 5.42 -8.70 -10.67
CA ASN A 74 4.73 -8.30 -11.90
C ASN A 74 3.41 -7.55 -11.65
N ALA A 75 3.29 -6.86 -10.51
CA ALA A 75 2.19 -5.95 -10.25
C ALA A 75 2.44 -4.64 -10.98
N PHE A 76 1.40 -4.03 -11.54
CA PHE A 76 1.53 -2.67 -12.08
C PHE A 76 1.76 -1.68 -10.94
N VAL A 77 2.96 -1.11 -10.85
CA VAL A 77 3.32 -0.15 -9.80
C VAL A 77 2.98 1.27 -10.23
N LEU A 78 2.18 1.95 -9.41
CA LEU A 78 1.93 3.39 -9.53
C LEU A 78 2.22 4.03 -8.19
N ALA A 79 3.17 4.97 -8.15
CA ALA A 79 3.58 5.63 -6.91
C ALA A 79 3.50 7.15 -7.02
N GLY A 80 2.86 7.78 -6.03
CA GLY A 80 2.73 9.22 -5.89
C GLY A 80 3.23 9.71 -4.53
N THR A 81 4.12 10.68 -4.53
CA THR A 81 4.67 11.30 -3.32
C THR A 81 5.02 12.76 -3.59
N ASP A 82 4.98 13.59 -2.55
CA ASP A 82 5.38 14.99 -2.57
C ASP A 82 6.88 15.20 -2.23
N ASP A 83 7.59 14.16 -1.81
CA ASP A 83 9.03 14.20 -1.55
C ASP A 83 9.87 13.92 -2.81
N VAL A 84 10.71 14.88 -3.19
CA VAL A 84 11.52 14.81 -4.41
C VAL A 84 12.58 13.69 -4.38
N GLN A 85 13.11 13.36 -3.20
CA GLN A 85 14.11 12.28 -3.09
C GLN A 85 13.44 10.92 -3.32
N SER A 86 12.25 10.74 -2.76
CA SER A 86 11.42 9.56 -2.96
C SER A 86 10.94 9.45 -4.40
N GLN A 87 10.56 10.55 -5.06
CA GLN A 87 10.26 10.54 -6.50
C GLN A 87 11.44 10.03 -7.33
N ALA A 88 12.68 10.43 -7.01
CA ALA A 88 13.87 9.96 -7.72
C ALA A 88 14.09 8.44 -7.52
N LEU A 89 13.88 7.92 -6.30
CA LEU A 89 13.96 6.50 -6.01
C LEU A 89 12.86 5.71 -6.73
N LEU A 90 11.61 6.18 -6.68
CA LEU A 90 10.48 5.56 -7.37
C LEU A 90 10.67 5.56 -8.89
N TYR A 91 11.23 6.63 -9.45
CA TYR A 91 11.61 6.67 -10.87
C TYR A 91 12.70 5.65 -11.20
N ALA A 92 13.70 5.50 -10.34
CA ALA A 92 14.77 4.52 -10.53
C ALA A 92 14.26 3.07 -10.47
N THR A 93 13.16 2.80 -9.75
CA THR A 93 12.51 1.49 -9.71
C THR A 93 11.54 1.26 -10.87
N ALA A 94 11.04 2.32 -11.52
CA ALA A 94 10.01 2.25 -12.56
C ALA A 94 10.48 1.68 -13.92
N GLN A 95 11.58 0.92 -13.91
CA GLN A 95 12.12 0.25 -15.09
C GLN A 95 12.60 -1.15 -14.71
N TYR A 96 11.66 -2.09 -14.74
CA TYR A 96 11.88 -3.49 -15.08
C TYR A 96 10.76 -4.01 -15.99
#